data_AF-A0A351X6M2-F1
#
_entry.id   AF-A0A351X6M2-F1
#
_cell.length_a   1.000
_cell.length_b   1.000
_cell.length_c   1.000
_cell.angle_alpha   90.00
_cell.angle_beta   90.00
_cell.angle_gamma   90.00
#
_symmetry.space_group_name_H-M   'P 1'
#
loop_
_entity.id
_entity.type
_entity.pdbx_description
1 polymer ?
#
loop_
_entity_poly.entity_id
_entity_poly.type
_entity_poly.pdbx_seq_one_letter_code
_entity_poly.pdbx_strand_id
1 'polypeptide(L)'
;MEFQLNAPYQPTGDQPEAIRQLVDGVQQGMKHQVLLGATGTGKTFTMANIIQQMQMPALVMAHNKTLAAQLYAEFKEFFPNNAVEYFVSYYDYYQPEAYVPRHDLYIEKETEINEEIDRLRLAATAALMSRQDVIIVASVSCIYGLGNPEAYSKGVINLQKGTVFRRNALLRQLVEVQYQRNDMELRPGTFRVRGETMEIFPAYMDKSAYRLSFFGDELERIQLLNPLTGELLEEPEQVQIFPAKHYITQEDRLKQAISDIENELDTQLARFRADGRILESQRLDQRARYDLEMLKEVGYCSGIENYSRHLDQRPVGSPPWTLMDYLPSKYLLFLDESHMTVPQVRGMYNGDRSRKGTLVEYGFRLPSAMDNRPLTFAEFEQHMGYTIYTSATPAQYE
;
A
#
# COMPACT_ATOMS: atom_id res chain seq x y z
N MET A 1 -8.36 21.30 -2.98
CA MET A 1 -7.65 21.07 -4.26
C MET A 1 -8.65 20.38 -5.17
N GLU A 2 -8.70 20.77 -6.45
CA GLU A 2 -9.68 20.27 -7.43
C GLU A 2 -8.95 19.53 -8.55
N PHE A 3 -9.57 18.49 -9.11
CA PHE A 3 -9.11 17.87 -10.34
C PHE A 3 -9.16 18.88 -11.50
N GLN A 4 -8.10 18.87 -12.32
CA GLN A 4 -7.94 19.73 -13.48
C GLN A 4 -7.56 18.91 -14.71
N LEU A 5 -8.59 18.46 -15.44
CA LEU A 5 -8.45 17.73 -16.69
C LEU A 5 -7.84 18.62 -17.77
N ASN A 6 -6.67 18.24 -18.25
CA ASN A 6 -5.96 18.84 -19.37
C ASN A 6 -6.00 17.89 -20.56
N ALA A 7 -6.69 18.28 -21.63
CA ALA A 7 -6.68 17.57 -22.89
C ALA A 7 -6.84 18.56 -24.06
N PRO A 8 -6.13 18.35 -25.20
CA PRO A 8 -6.27 19.21 -26.37
C PRO A 8 -7.56 18.95 -27.17
N TYR A 9 -8.41 18.03 -26.73
CA TYR A 9 -9.65 17.61 -27.37
C TYR A 9 -10.81 17.56 -26.37
N GLN A 10 -12.03 17.64 -26.89
CA GLN A 10 -13.27 17.55 -26.10
C GLN A 10 -13.91 16.16 -26.28
N PRO A 11 -14.80 15.73 -25.37
CA PRO A 11 -15.59 14.51 -25.57
C PRO A 11 -16.37 14.55 -26.89
N THR A 12 -16.29 13.48 -27.69
CA THR A 12 -16.96 13.38 -29.00
C THR A 12 -17.67 12.05 -29.17
N GLY A 13 -18.51 11.92 -30.22
CA GLY A 13 -19.31 10.73 -30.46
C GLY A 13 -20.28 10.48 -29.29
N ASP A 14 -20.29 9.26 -28.77
CA ASP A 14 -21.16 8.85 -27.65
C ASP A 14 -20.60 9.23 -26.27
N GLN A 15 -19.34 9.71 -26.19
CA GLN A 15 -18.70 10.03 -24.92
C GLN A 15 -19.47 11.08 -24.08
N PRO A 16 -19.98 12.21 -24.63
CA PRO A 16 -20.70 13.20 -23.84
C PRO A 16 -21.91 12.62 -23.10
N GLU A 17 -22.68 11.77 -23.78
CA GLU A 17 -23.87 11.15 -23.21
C GLU A 17 -23.51 10.07 -22.19
N ALA A 18 -22.49 9.25 -22.47
CA ALA A 18 -21.99 8.25 -21.52
C ALA A 18 -21.47 8.91 -20.22
N ILE A 19 -20.70 9.99 -20.34
CA ILE A 19 -20.21 10.77 -19.20
C ILE A 19 -21.39 11.30 -18.39
N ARG A 20 -22.36 11.93 -19.04
CA ARG A 20 -23.54 12.51 -18.40
C ARG A 20 -24.32 11.45 -17.62
N GLN A 21 -24.64 10.32 -18.24
CA GLN A 21 -25.40 9.24 -17.61
C GLN A 21 -24.68 8.66 -16.38
N LEU A 22 -23.36 8.42 -16.49
CA LEU A 22 -22.57 7.86 -15.39
C LEU A 22 -22.42 8.85 -14.22
N VAL A 23 -22.21 10.13 -14.51
CA VAL A 23 -22.17 11.21 -13.50
C VAL A 23 -23.51 11.34 -12.81
N ASP A 24 -24.61 11.41 -13.56
CA ASP A 24 -25.97 11.48 -13.01
C ASP A 24 -26.26 10.27 -12.11
N GLY A 25 -25.87 9.06 -12.52
CA GLY A 25 -26.02 7.85 -11.72
C GLY A 25 -25.25 7.91 -10.39
N VAL A 26 -24.00 8.37 -10.40
CA VAL A 26 -23.22 8.54 -9.16
C VAL A 26 -23.87 9.58 -8.25
N GLN A 27 -24.30 10.72 -8.79
CA GLN A 27 -24.98 11.78 -8.03
C GLN A 27 -26.31 11.32 -7.43
N GLN A 28 -27.04 10.44 -8.12
CA GLN A 28 -28.26 9.79 -7.61
C GLN A 28 -27.99 8.68 -6.59
N GLY A 29 -26.72 8.36 -6.32
CA GLY A 29 -26.34 7.35 -5.34
C GLY A 29 -26.23 5.93 -5.90
N MET A 30 -26.27 5.73 -7.22
CA MET A 30 -26.08 4.41 -7.83
C MET A 30 -24.67 3.89 -7.55
N LYS A 31 -24.57 2.80 -6.80
CA LYS A 31 -23.29 2.22 -6.37
C LYS A 31 -22.55 1.46 -7.46
N HIS A 32 -23.27 0.92 -8.43
CA HIS A 32 -22.73 0.07 -9.48
C HIS A 32 -23.28 0.52 -10.83
N GLN A 33 -22.39 0.77 -11.79
CA GLN A 33 -22.72 1.16 -13.15
C GLN A 33 -21.74 0.51 -14.14
N VAL A 34 -22.20 0.30 -15.37
CA VAL A 34 -21.38 -0.32 -16.43
C VAL A 34 -21.19 0.66 -17.57
N LEU A 35 -19.93 0.94 -17.91
CA LEU A 35 -19.56 1.58 -19.16
C LEU A 35 -19.27 0.50 -20.21
N LEU A 36 -20.29 0.19 -21.02
CA LEU A 36 -20.15 -0.68 -22.18
C LEU A 36 -19.45 0.08 -23.31
N GLY A 37 -18.11 0.02 -23.33
CA GLY A 37 -17.28 0.74 -24.29
C GLY A 37 -16.52 -0.20 -25.21
N ALA A 38 -16.73 -0.09 -26.53
CA ALA A 38 -15.94 -0.82 -27.50
C ALA A 38 -14.44 -0.43 -27.44
N THR A 39 -13.56 -1.32 -27.90
CA THR A 39 -12.12 -1.03 -27.93
C THR A 39 -11.83 0.18 -28.82
N GLY A 40 -11.00 1.11 -28.33
CA GLY A 40 -10.63 2.31 -29.07
C GLY A 40 -11.61 3.48 -28.97
N THR A 41 -12.70 3.38 -28.20
CA THR A 41 -13.66 4.50 -28.02
C THR A 41 -13.21 5.56 -27.00
N GLY A 42 -12.00 5.46 -26.46
CA GLY A 42 -11.48 6.41 -25.46
C GLY A 42 -12.09 6.24 -24.06
N LYS A 43 -12.16 5.00 -23.57
CA LYS A 43 -12.68 4.68 -22.21
C LYS A 43 -11.95 5.48 -21.12
N THR A 44 -10.62 5.56 -21.16
CA THR A 44 -9.84 6.33 -20.16
C THR A 44 -10.21 7.80 -20.13
N PHE A 45 -10.41 8.43 -21.30
CA PHE A 45 -10.82 9.84 -21.36
C PHE A 45 -12.23 10.05 -20.81
N THR A 46 -13.13 9.08 -21.02
CA THR A 46 -14.46 9.06 -20.38
C THR A 46 -14.33 8.99 -18.85
N MET A 47 -13.48 8.10 -18.32
CA MET A 47 -13.20 8.02 -16.87
C MET A 47 -12.63 9.33 -16.33
N ALA A 48 -11.68 9.95 -17.04
CA ALA A 48 -11.08 11.23 -16.66
C ALA A 48 -12.12 12.35 -16.57
N ASN A 49 -13.04 12.44 -17.53
CA ASN A 49 -14.14 13.42 -17.46
C ASN A 49 -15.08 13.18 -16.26
N ILE A 50 -15.36 11.91 -15.94
CA ILE A 50 -16.17 11.57 -14.75
C ILE A 50 -15.45 12.02 -13.47
N ILE A 51 -14.15 11.74 -13.34
CA ILE A 51 -13.34 12.18 -12.18
C ILE A 51 -13.36 13.71 -12.06
N GLN A 52 -13.16 14.42 -13.17
CA GLN A 52 -13.22 15.88 -13.23
C GLN A 52 -14.59 16.45 -12.78
N GLN A 53 -15.70 15.81 -13.16
CA GLN A 53 -17.03 16.31 -12.79
C GLN A 53 -17.40 15.94 -11.35
N MET A 54 -16.97 14.78 -10.89
CA MET A 54 -17.32 14.28 -9.56
C MET A 54 -16.44 14.86 -8.44
N GLN A 55 -15.22 15.28 -8.75
CA GLN A 55 -14.29 15.86 -7.77
C GLN A 55 -14.07 14.96 -6.54
N MET A 56 -13.96 13.64 -6.78
CA MET A 56 -13.71 12.63 -5.74
C MET A 56 -12.43 11.84 -6.06
N PRO A 57 -11.67 11.40 -5.04
CA PRO A 57 -10.56 10.49 -5.25
C PRO A 57 -11.01 9.26 -6.05
N ALA A 58 -10.11 8.75 -6.88
CA ALA A 58 -10.40 7.60 -7.74
C ALA A 58 -9.37 6.49 -7.54
N LEU A 59 -9.85 5.25 -7.45
CA LEU A 59 -9.05 4.05 -7.57
C LEU A 59 -9.40 3.39 -8.92
N VAL A 60 -8.39 3.22 -9.79
CA VAL A 60 -8.52 2.53 -11.07
C VAL A 60 -7.79 1.21 -10.98
N MET A 61 -8.52 0.10 -11.02
CA MET A 61 -7.96 -1.24 -10.96
C MET A 61 -7.80 -1.83 -12.36
N ALA A 62 -6.61 -2.36 -12.65
CA ALA A 62 -6.31 -3.08 -13.88
C ALA A 62 -5.84 -4.51 -13.58
N HIS A 63 -6.22 -5.46 -14.44
CA HIS A 63 -5.91 -6.88 -14.23
C HIS A 63 -4.43 -7.26 -14.46
N ASN A 64 -3.60 -6.36 -15.02
CA ASN A 64 -2.19 -6.62 -15.30
C ASN A 64 -1.33 -5.33 -15.20
N LYS A 65 -0.02 -5.50 -14.97
CA LYS A 65 0.93 -4.38 -14.77
C LYS A 65 1.11 -3.52 -16.03
N THR A 66 1.02 -4.09 -17.23
CA THR A 66 1.22 -3.36 -18.49
C THR A 66 0.09 -2.36 -18.72
N LEU A 67 -1.16 -2.79 -18.56
CA LEU A 67 -2.33 -1.94 -18.66
C LEU A 67 -2.37 -0.90 -17.53
N ALA A 68 -2.00 -1.29 -16.31
CA ALA A 68 -1.87 -0.34 -15.20
C ALA A 68 -0.85 0.77 -15.52
N ALA A 69 0.31 0.43 -16.10
CA ALA A 69 1.31 1.43 -16.48
C ALA A 69 0.82 2.36 -17.61
N GLN A 70 0.07 1.83 -18.59
CA GLN A 70 -0.55 2.62 -19.65
C GLN A 70 -1.56 3.62 -19.09
N LEU A 71 -2.50 3.14 -18.27
CA LEU A 71 -3.50 3.98 -17.62
C LEU A 71 -2.84 5.05 -16.73
N TYR A 72 -1.80 4.67 -15.98
CA TYR A 72 -1.03 5.62 -15.17
C TYR A 72 -0.41 6.74 -15.99
N ALA A 73 0.21 6.41 -17.14
CA ALA A 73 0.77 7.40 -18.05
C ALA A 73 -0.33 8.31 -18.64
N GLU A 74 -1.44 7.75 -19.11
CA GLU A 74 -2.58 8.50 -19.64
C GLU A 74 -3.17 9.45 -18.58
N PHE A 75 -3.40 8.97 -17.35
CA PHE A 75 -3.91 9.82 -16.27
C PHE A 75 -2.91 10.91 -15.88
N LYS A 76 -1.60 10.66 -15.90
CA LYS A 76 -0.57 11.69 -15.66
C LYS A 76 -0.62 12.79 -16.72
N GLU A 77 -0.86 12.45 -17.98
CA GLU A 77 -1.05 13.43 -19.06
C GLU A 77 -2.36 14.21 -18.89
N PHE A 78 -3.45 13.53 -18.50
CA PHE A 78 -4.74 14.16 -18.25
C PHE A 78 -4.77 15.06 -17.02
N PHE A 79 -4.02 14.74 -15.97
CA PHE A 79 -4.06 15.46 -14.69
C PHE A 79 -2.65 15.83 -14.21
N PRO A 80 -1.90 16.67 -14.96
CA PRO A 80 -0.51 16.98 -14.65
C PRO A 80 -0.34 17.76 -13.34
N ASN A 81 -1.40 18.41 -12.86
CA ASN A 81 -1.40 19.21 -11.62
C ASN A 81 -2.00 18.45 -10.42
N ASN A 82 -2.50 17.23 -10.61
CA ASN A 82 -3.11 16.43 -9.53
C ASN A 82 -2.22 15.23 -9.15
N ALA A 83 -2.53 14.57 -8.03
CA ALA A 83 -1.79 13.40 -7.59
C ALA A 83 -2.29 12.15 -8.32
N VAL A 84 -1.68 11.86 -9.46
CA VAL A 84 -1.81 10.57 -10.12
C VAL A 84 -0.70 9.66 -9.59
N GLU A 85 -1.07 8.55 -8.97
CA GLU A 85 -0.17 7.66 -8.25
C GLU A 85 -0.30 6.22 -8.75
N TYR A 86 0.74 5.42 -8.53
CA TYR A 86 0.84 4.06 -9.05
C TYR A 86 1.02 3.04 -7.93
N PHE A 87 0.16 2.03 -7.87
CA PHE A 87 0.14 1.05 -6.78
C PHE A 87 0.04 -0.38 -7.29
N VAL A 88 1.19 -0.98 -7.61
CA VAL A 88 1.29 -2.38 -8.02
C VAL A 88 2.24 -3.15 -7.10
N SER A 89 2.38 -4.45 -7.32
CA SER A 89 3.42 -5.23 -6.64
C SER A 89 4.79 -4.67 -6.97
N TYR A 90 5.53 -4.27 -5.93
CA TYR A 90 6.93 -3.86 -5.96
C TYR A 90 7.93 -5.00 -6.13
N TYR A 91 7.47 -6.24 -6.34
CA TYR A 91 8.37 -7.33 -6.66
C TYR A 91 8.58 -7.41 -8.17
N ASP A 92 9.85 -7.37 -8.60
CA ASP A 92 10.26 -7.70 -9.97
C ASP A 92 10.27 -9.22 -10.15
N TYR A 93 10.80 -9.92 -9.14
CA TYR A 93 10.69 -11.36 -8.99
C TYR A 93 10.06 -11.72 -7.64
N TYR A 94 9.10 -12.64 -7.65
CA TYR A 94 8.45 -13.13 -6.43
C TYR A 94 8.18 -14.64 -6.53
N GLN A 95 8.92 -15.40 -5.75
CA GLN A 95 8.64 -16.80 -5.49
C GLN A 95 8.00 -16.92 -4.09
N PRO A 96 6.73 -17.32 -3.99
CA PRO A 96 6.09 -17.53 -2.70
C PRO A 96 6.69 -18.73 -1.98
N GLU A 97 6.75 -18.67 -0.65
CA GLU A 97 6.94 -19.85 0.19
C GLU A 97 5.84 -20.87 -0.11
N ALA A 98 6.22 -22.12 -0.36
CA ALA A 98 5.27 -23.20 -0.63
C ALA A 98 5.85 -24.56 -0.24
N TYR A 99 4.96 -25.54 -0.05
CA TYR A 99 5.33 -26.93 0.16
C TYR A 99 4.52 -27.80 -0.80
N VAL A 100 5.20 -28.73 -1.48
CA VAL A 100 4.58 -29.66 -2.44
C VAL A 100 4.64 -31.07 -1.87
N PRO A 101 3.57 -31.55 -1.20
CA PRO A 101 3.62 -32.80 -0.43
C PRO A 101 3.99 -34.04 -1.25
N ARG A 102 3.55 -34.08 -2.52
CA ARG A 102 3.83 -35.22 -3.42
C ARG A 102 5.31 -35.46 -3.68
N HIS A 103 6.14 -34.44 -3.52
CA HIS A 103 7.58 -34.48 -3.78
C HIS A 103 8.41 -34.22 -2.53
N ASP A 104 7.78 -34.04 -1.36
CA ASP A 104 8.43 -33.57 -0.13
C ASP A 104 9.35 -32.35 -0.38
N LEU A 105 8.89 -31.43 -1.24
CA LEU A 105 9.67 -30.29 -1.68
C LEU A 105 9.18 -29.02 -0.99
N TYR A 106 10.04 -28.46 -0.13
CA TYR A 106 9.85 -27.13 0.41
C TYR A 106 10.52 -26.10 -0.51
N ILE A 107 9.77 -25.06 -0.86
CA ILE A 107 10.19 -23.97 -1.74
C ILE A 107 10.32 -22.72 -0.87
N GLU A 108 11.54 -22.21 -0.78
CA GLU A 108 11.82 -20.98 -0.05
C GLU A 108 11.25 -19.74 -0.74
N LYS A 109 10.91 -18.75 0.08
CA LYS A 109 10.53 -17.43 -0.42
C LYS A 109 11.76 -16.73 -0.98
N GLU A 110 11.69 -16.34 -2.24
CA GLU A 110 12.71 -15.51 -2.89
C GLU A 110 12.04 -14.29 -3.50
N THR A 111 12.60 -13.12 -3.26
CA THR A 111 12.02 -11.86 -3.71
C THR A 111 13.09 -10.88 -4.14
N GLU A 112 12.82 -10.19 -5.24
CA GLU A 112 13.60 -9.03 -5.69
C GLU A 112 12.67 -7.82 -5.67
N ILE A 113 13.03 -6.80 -4.89
CA ILE A 113 12.22 -5.60 -4.69
C ILE A 113 12.70 -4.52 -5.66
N ASN A 114 11.74 -3.91 -6.35
CA ASN A 114 11.92 -2.72 -7.15
C ASN A 114 11.71 -1.48 -6.26
N GLU A 115 12.80 -0.80 -5.94
CA GLU A 115 12.79 0.38 -5.06
C GLU A 115 11.91 1.52 -5.62
N GLU A 116 11.87 1.69 -6.94
CA GLU A 116 11.06 2.74 -7.59
C GLU A 116 9.56 2.46 -7.45
N ILE A 117 9.14 1.20 -7.58
CA ILE A 117 7.74 0.84 -7.32
C ILE A 117 7.40 0.95 -5.83
N ASP A 118 8.32 0.63 -4.92
CA ASP A 118 8.09 0.82 -3.48
C ASP A 118 7.86 2.30 -3.14
N ARG A 119 8.73 3.17 -3.69
CA ARG A 119 8.61 4.63 -3.60
C ARG A 119 7.24 5.12 -4.10
N LEU A 120 6.80 4.64 -5.27
CA LEU A 120 5.48 4.99 -5.84
C LEU A 120 4.32 4.51 -4.95
N ARG A 121 4.44 3.34 -4.30
CA ARG A 121 3.43 2.86 -3.35
C ARG A 121 3.35 3.73 -2.11
N LEU A 122 4.48 4.18 -1.58
CA LEU A 122 4.54 5.12 -0.46
C LEU A 122 3.92 6.48 -0.87
N ALA A 123 4.21 6.96 -2.09
CA ALA A 123 3.62 8.16 -2.65
C ALA A 123 2.09 8.08 -2.74
N ALA A 124 1.55 6.95 -3.20
CA ALA A 124 0.11 6.71 -3.25
C ALA A 124 -0.56 6.85 -1.87
N THR A 125 -0.01 6.20 -0.84
CA THR A 125 -0.57 6.28 0.52
C THR A 125 -0.37 7.66 1.17
N ALA A 126 0.76 8.32 0.92
CA ALA A 126 1.00 9.68 1.41
C ALA A 126 0.05 10.69 0.73
N ALA A 127 -0.22 10.53 -0.56
CA ALA A 127 -1.15 11.36 -1.32
C ALA A 127 -2.58 11.25 -0.75
N LEU A 128 -3.09 10.03 -0.50
CA LEU A 128 -4.42 9.84 0.10
C LEU A 128 -4.59 10.52 1.46
N MET A 129 -3.50 10.61 2.24
CA MET A 129 -3.52 11.19 3.57
C MET A 129 -3.33 12.72 3.58
N SER A 130 -2.83 13.31 2.48
CA SER A 130 -2.47 14.73 2.40
C SER A 130 -3.39 15.57 1.50
N ARG A 131 -4.09 14.95 0.54
CA ARG A 131 -4.92 15.65 -0.45
C ARG A 131 -6.11 14.83 -0.93
N GLN A 132 -7.07 15.50 -1.57
CA GLN A 132 -8.34 14.90 -2.04
C GLN A 132 -8.38 14.63 -3.54
N ASP A 133 -7.55 15.30 -4.32
CA ASP A 133 -7.46 15.17 -5.76
C ASP A 133 -6.42 14.11 -6.15
N VAL A 134 -6.70 12.87 -5.73
CA VAL A 134 -5.84 11.68 -5.92
C VAL A 134 -6.49 10.68 -6.87
N ILE A 135 -5.75 10.24 -7.87
CA ILE A 135 -6.08 9.07 -8.71
C ILE A 135 -5.01 8.02 -8.45
N ILE A 136 -5.38 6.84 -7.98
CA ILE A 136 -4.46 5.72 -7.87
C ILE A 136 -4.78 4.72 -8.98
N VAL A 137 -3.79 4.41 -9.82
CA VAL A 137 -3.85 3.29 -10.74
C VAL A 137 -3.19 2.09 -10.06
N ALA A 138 -3.96 1.02 -9.86
CA ALA A 138 -3.53 -0.13 -9.08
C ALA A 138 -3.76 -1.46 -9.80
N SER A 139 -2.96 -2.46 -9.44
CA SER A 139 -3.31 -3.86 -9.70
C SER A 139 -4.11 -4.44 -8.53
N VAL A 140 -4.39 -5.74 -8.55
CA VAL A 140 -4.90 -6.48 -7.37
C VAL A 140 -4.01 -6.34 -6.13
N SER A 141 -2.83 -5.73 -6.21
CA SER A 141 -2.06 -5.37 -5.00
C SER A 141 -2.83 -4.48 -4.04
N CYS A 142 -3.85 -3.73 -4.47
CA CYS A 142 -4.66 -2.87 -3.59
C CYS A 142 -5.50 -3.65 -2.57
N ILE A 143 -5.78 -4.94 -2.81
CA ILE A 143 -6.51 -5.83 -1.89
C ILE A 143 -5.59 -6.69 -1.00
N TYR A 144 -4.28 -6.50 -1.10
CA TYR A 144 -3.28 -7.19 -0.27
C TYR A 144 -2.93 -6.38 0.97
N GLY A 145 -2.39 -7.08 1.96
CA GLY A 145 -1.98 -6.52 3.24
C GLY A 145 -1.04 -5.33 3.13
N LEU A 146 -1.39 -4.28 3.85
CA LEU A 146 -0.67 -3.04 4.09
C LEU A 146 -0.70 -2.74 5.59
N GLY A 147 0.15 -1.82 6.04
CA GLY A 147 0.14 -1.40 7.45
C GLY A 147 -1.13 -0.65 7.82
N ASN A 148 -1.46 -0.64 9.12
CA ASN A 148 -2.62 0.04 9.66
C ASN A 148 -2.61 1.56 9.32
N PRO A 149 -3.63 2.09 8.62
CA PRO A 149 -3.69 3.51 8.24
C PRO A 149 -3.61 4.46 9.45
N GLU A 150 -4.20 4.09 10.59
CA GLU A 150 -4.16 4.90 11.81
C GLU A 150 -2.74 4.93 12.41
N ALA A 151 -2.03 3.80 12.39
CA ALA A 151 -0.64 3.74 12.85
C ALA A 151 0.29 4.53 11.91
N TYR A 152 0.07 4.41 10.60
CA TYR A 152 0.79 5.18 9.58
C TYR A 152 0.55 6.70 9.76
N SER A 153 -0.69 7.12 10.00
CA SER A 153 -1.06 8.52 10.25
C SER A 153 -0.44 9.06 11.55
N LYS A 154 -0.41 8.27 12.63
CA LYS A 154 0.26 8.65 13.88
C LYS A 154 1.78 8.81 13.73
N GLY A 155 2.39 8.14 12.75
CA GLY A 155 3.79 8.28 12.40
C GLY A 155 4.11 9.53 11.57
N VAL A 156 3.14 10.39 11.24
CA VAL A 156 3.39 11.60 10.47
C VAL A 156 4.07 12.66 11.34
N ILE A 157 5.25 13.11 10.90
CA ILE A 157 5.98 14.21 11.55
C ILE A 157 5.54 15.51 10.91
N ASN A 158 4.88 16.38 11.69
CA ASN A 158 4.46 17.71 11.26
C ASN A 158 5.55 18.73 11.61
N LEU A 159 6.07 19.40 10.61
CA LEU A 159 7.11 20.42 10.75
C LEU A 159 6.53 21.77 10.32
N GLN A 160 6.64 22.76 11.19
CA GLN A 160 6.13 24.11 10.94
C GLN A 160 7.19 25.14 11.32
N LYS A 161 7.38 26.13 10.44
CA LYS A 161 8.28 27.25 10.69
C LYS A 161 7.89 28.02 11.96
N GLY A 162 8.89 28.46 12.72
CA GLY A 162 8.74 29.12 14.02
C GLY A 162 8.42 28.18 15.19
N THR A 163 8.36 26.87 14.96
CA THR A 163 8.15 25.88 16.02
C THR A 163 9.48 25.42 16.61
N VAL A 164 9.51 25.23 17.94
CA VAL A 164 10.68 24.73 18.66
C VAL A 164 10.71 23.20 18.62
N PHE A 165 11.75 22.65 18.00
CA PHE A 165 12.03 21.22 17.95
C PHE A 165 13.37 20.94 18.62
N ARG A 166 13.35 20.13 19.68
CA ARG A 166 14.60 19.54 20.19
C ARG A 166 15.17 18.63 19.11
N ARG A 167 16.31 18.99 18.54
CA ARG A 167 16.90 18.29 17.40
C ARG A 167 17.06 16.78 17.62
N ASN A 168 17.57 16.37 18.78
CA ASN A 168 17.75 14.95 19.13
C ASN A 168 16.41 14.20 19.31
N ALA A 169 15.30 14.90 19.57
CA ALA A 169 13.98 14.29 19.56
C ALA A 169 13.49 14.07 18.12
N LEU A 170 13.64 15.08 17.25
CA LEU A 170 13.30 14.94 15.82
C LEU A 170 14.08 13.82 15.14
N LEU A 171 15.37 13.70 15.43
CA LEU A 171 16.21 12.59 14.92
C LEU A 171 15.68 11.21 15.34
N ARG A 172 15.24 11.07 16.60
CA ARG A 172 14.64 9.82 17.09
C ARG A 172 13.30 9.53 16.42
N GLN A 173 12.45 10.54 16.28
CA GLN A 173 11.18 10.42 15.56
C GLN A 173 11.38 9.95 14.11
N LEU A 174 12.38 10.49 13.41
CA LEU A 174 12.70 10.04 12.04
C LEU A 174 13.10 8.57 11.99
N VAL A 175 13.93 8.12 12.95
CA VAL A 175 14.33 6.70 13.05
C VAL A 175 13.14 5.80 13.40
N GLU A 176 12.27 6.22 14.33
CA GLU A 176 11.05 5.50 14.70
C GLU A 176 10.14 5.26 13.48
N VAL A 177 10.03 6.27 12.59
CA VAL A 177 9.23 6.19 11.35
C VAL A 177 10.05 5.66 10.16
N GLN A 178 11.10 4.89 10.45
CA GLN A 178 11.89 4.06 9.53
C GLN A 178 12.84 4.81 8.59
N TYR A 179 13.17 6.08 8.86
CA TYR A 179 14.24 6.76 8.12
C TYR A 179 15.62 6.36 8.65
N GLN A 180 16.59 6.32 7.74
CA GLN A 180 17.98 6.01 8.07
C GLN A 180 18.85 7.27 8.05
N ARG A 181 19.71 7.43 9.06
CA ARG A 181 20.72 8.49 9.02
C ARG A 181 21.85 8.09 8.08
N ASN A 182 22.13 8.93 7.08
CA ASN A 182 23.27 8.74 6.18
C ASN A 182 23.91 10.10 5.84
N ASP A 183 25.00 10.45 6.53
CA ASP A 183 25.66 11.74 6.37
C ASP A 183 26.45 11.87 5.06
N MET A 184 26.77 10.74 4.40
CA MET A 184 27.51 10.69 3.13
C MET A 184 26.58 10.84 1.93
N GLU A 185 25.53 10.01 1.87
CA GLU A 185 24.61 9.91 0.74
C GLU A 185 23.17 10.24 1.16
N LEU A 186 22.57 11.21 0.47
CA LEU A 186 21.17 11.57 0.65
C LEU A 186 20.35 10.91 -0.47
N ARG A 187 19.53 9.92 -0.10
CA ARG A 187 18.68 9.13 -0.99
C ARG A 187 17.29 8.95 -0.36
N PRO A 188 16.25 8.55 -1.09
CA PRO A 188 14.91 8.39 -0.52
C PRO A 188 14.92 7.54 0.76
N GLY A 189 14.21 8.00 1.79
CA GLY A 189 14.16 7.33 3.10
C GLY A 189 15.37 7.59 3.99
N THR A 190 16.28 8.51 3.62
CA THR A 190 17.39 8.92 4.48
C THR A 190 17.31 10.38 4.90
N PHE A 191 18.02 10.69 5.99
CA PHE A 191 18.27 12.06 6.39
C PHE A 191 19.73 12.25 6.80
N ARG A 192 20.20 13.50 6.79
CA ARG A 192 21.54 13.88 7.24
C ARG A 192 21.54 15.20 7.99
N VAL A 193 22.61 15.42 8.75
CA VAL A 193 22.78 16.60 9.60
C VAL A 193 24.09 17.30 9.24
N ARG A 194 24.03 18.60 8.95
CA ARG A 194 25.20 19.45 8.65
C ARG A 194 25.12 20.78 9.39
N GLY A 195 25.87 20.91 10.49
CA GLY A 195 25.85 22.11 11.32
C GLY A 195 24.44 22.37 11.85
N GLU A 196 23.84 23.49 11.50
CA GLU A 196 22.47 23.88 11.88
C GLU A 196 21.39 23.44 10.89
N THR A 197 21.77 22.75 9.82
CA THR A 197 20.81 22.24 8.83
C THR A 197 20.58 20.74 8.99
N MET A 198 19.36 20.31 8.71
CA MET A 198 18.97 18.91 8.56
C MET A 198 18.35 18.75 7.18
N GLU A 199 18.79 17.75 6.43
CA GLU A 199 18.20 17.40 5.15
C GLU A 199 17.50 16.06 5.27
N ILE A 200 16.23 16.00 4.87
CA ILE A 200 15.40 14.81 4.89
C ILE A 200 14.96 14.55 3.46
N PHE A 201 15.22 13.35 2.96
CA PHE A 201 14.74 12.91 1.66
C PHE A 201 13.56 11.95 1.90
N PRO A 202 12.30 12.41 1.73
CA PRO A 202 11.14 11.58 1.96
C PRO A 202 11.15 10.32 1.09
N ALA A 203 10.79 9.17 1.66
CA ALA A 203 10.84 7.88 0.97
C ALA A 203 9.86 7.74 -0.21
N TYR A 204 8.93 8.68 -0.35
CA TYR A 204 7.93 8.74 -1.42
C TYR A 204 8.27 9.78 -2.52
N MET A 205 9.32 10.58 -2.33
CA MET A 205 9.75 11.58 -3.31
C MET A 205 10.89 11.05 -4.18
N ASP A 206 10.96 11.54 -5.42
CA ASP A 206 11.97 11.12 -6.42
C ASP A 206 13.11 12.14 -6.57
N LYS A 207 12.78 13.43 -6.70
CA LYS A 207 13.74 14.46 -7.14
C LYS A 207 13.90 15.63 -6.17
N SER A 208 13.30 15.52 -4.99
CA SER A 208 13.25 16.63 -4.05
C SER A 208 13.42 16.15 -2.61
N ALA A 209 14.13 16.96 -1.84
CA ALA A 209 14.38 16.74 -0.43
C ALA A 209 14.09 18.03 0.33
N TYR A 210 13.74 17.91 1.61
CA TYR A 210 13.54 19.05 2.49
C TYR A 210 14.82 19.38 3.22
N ARG A 211 15.24 20.65 3.15
CA ARG A 211 16.26 21.23 4.02
C ARG A 211 15.58 22.07 5.09
N LEU A 212 15.85 21.71 6.33
CA LEU A 212 15.39 22.38 7.54
C LEU A 212 16.55 23.15 8.13
N SER A 213 16.40 24.46 8.32
CA SER A 213 17.41 25.32 8.94
C SER A 213 16.94 25.72 10.33
N PHE A 214 17.79 25.51 11.34
CA PHE A 214 17.47 25.77 12.74
C PHE A 214 18.32 26.92 13.31
N PHE A 215 17.74 27.70 14.22
CA PHE A 215 18.48 28.60 15.10
C PHE A 215 18.28 28.14 16.55
N GLY A 216 19.31 27.50 17.11
CA GLY A 216 19.16 26.72 18.34
C GLY A 216 18.18 25.57 18.15
N ASP A 217 17.03 25.62 18.83
CA ASP A 217 15.95 24.64 18.71
C ASP A 217 14.78 25.14 17.84
N GLU A 218 14.81 26.37 17.32
CA GLU A 218 13.72 26.91 16.50
C GLU A 218 13.91 26.59 15.01
N LEU A 219 12.87 26.08 14.35
CA LEU A 219 12.87 25.84 12.90
C LEU A 219 12.59 27.15 12.14
N GLU A 220 13.63 27.78 11.59
CA GLU A 220 13.51 29.07 10.91
C GLU A 220 13.05 28.95 9.45
N ARG A 221 13.49 27.91 8.74
CA ARG A 221 13.20 27.74 7.31
C ARG A 221 13.00 26.27 6.94
N ILE A 222 12.06 26.05 6.03
CA ILE A 222 11.81 24.77 5.38
C ILE A 222 11.93 25.01 3.89
N GLN A 223 12.87 24.34 3.24
CA GLN A 223 13.16 24.50 1.82
C GLN A 223 13.01 23.17 1.11
N LEU A 224 12.22 23.12 0.04
CA LEU A 224 12.19 22.00 -0.89
C LEU A 224 13.24 22.25 -1.97
N LEU A 225 14.17 21.34 -2.15
CA LEU A 225 15.28 21.51 -3.10
C LEU A 225 15.58 20.23 -3.86
N ASN A 226 16.24 20.36 -5.01
CA ASN A 226 16.80 19.23 -5.74
C ASN A 226 18.10 18.78 -5.03
N PRO A 227 18.20 17.53 -4.54
CA PRO A 227 19.35 17.07 -3.75
C PRO A 227 20.65 16.93 -4.56
N LEU A 228 20.55 16.85 -5.90
CA LEU A 228 21.70 16.73 -6.81
C LEU A 228 22.24 18.09 -7.22
N THR A 229 21.38 19.03 -7.60
CA THR A 229 21.79 20.37 -8.09
C THR A 229 21.85 21.42 -6.99
N GLY A 230 21.14 21.21 -5.89
CA GLY A 230 20.94 22.21 -4.83
C GLY A 230 19.96 23.32 -5.18
N GLU A 231 19.28 23.23 -6.34
CA GLU A 231 18.27 24.20 -6.78
C GLU A 231 17.10 24.24 -5.80
N LEU A 232 16.75 25.45 -5.34
CA LEU A 232 15.58 25.69 -4.51
C LEU A 232 14.32 25.62 -5.39
N LEU A 233 13.39 24.73 -5.04
CA LEU A 233 12.12 24.55 -5.74
C LEU A 233 11.03 25.38 -5.06
N GLU A 234 10.88 25.22 -3.74
CA GLU A 234 9.86 25.89 -2.94
C GLU A 234 10.35 26.18 -1.51
N GLU A 235 9.73 27.13 -0.82
CA GLU A 235 10.00 27.44 0.60
C GLU A 235 8.67 27.41 1.38
N PRO A 236 8.15 26.22 1.72
CA PRO A 236 6.86 26.10 2.40
C PRO A 236 6.94 26.54 3.88
N GLU A 237 5.82 27.03 4.41
CA GLU A 237 5.70 27.38 5.85
C GLU A 237 5.51 26.15 6.75
N GLN A 238 5.02 25.04 6.19
CA GLN A 238 4.81 23.77 6.89
C GLN A 238 4.98 22.57 5.94
N VAL A 239 5.37 21.43 6.48
CA VAL A 239 5.50 20.16 5.76
C VAL A 239 5.13 18.98 6.66
N GLN A 240 4.57 17.94 6.05
CA GLN A 240 4.35 16.64 6.66
C GLN A 240 5.35 15.63 6.11
N ILE A 241 6.09 14.96 7.00
CA ILE A 241 6.99 13.85 6.65
C ILE A 241 6.28 12.56 7.02
N PHE A 242 5.89 11.78 6.00
CA PHE A 242 5.26 10.48 6.21
C PHE A 242 6.32 9.40 6.49
N PRO A 243 5.94 8.30 7.18
CA PRO A 243 6.84 7.18 7.44
C PRO A 243 7.47 6.59 6.19
N ALA A 244 8.71 6.11 6.31
CA ALA A 244 9.47 5.56 5.19
C ALA A 244 9.07 4.12 4.81
N LYS A 245 8.17 3.50 5.58
CA LYS A 245 7.62 2.16 5.33
C LYS A 245 6.14 2.12 5.76
N HIS A 246 5.34 1.28 5.10
CA HIS A 246 3.93 1.09 5.49
C HIS A 246 3.78 0.38 6.85
N TYR A 247 4.68 -0.54 7.19
CA TYR A 247 4.62 -1.29 8.45
C TYR A 247 5.47 -0.60 9.51
N ILE A 248 4.79 -0.07 10.53
CA ILE A 248 5.40 0.58 11.70
C ILE A 248 4.93 -0.19 12.93
N THR A 249 5.81 -1.02 13.49
CA THR A 249 5.49 -1.78 14.69
C THR A 249 5.88 -0.96 15.92
N GLN A 250 4.93 -0.76 16.84
CA GLN A 250 5.21 -0.15 18.15
C GLN A 250 5.84 -1.18 19.09
N GLU A 251 6.88 -0.82 19.83
CA GLU A 251 7.60 -1.74 20.74
C GLU A 251 6.69 -2.43 21.76
N ASP A 252 5.72 -1.70 22.33
CA ASP A 252 4.80 -2.26 23.32
C ASP A 252 3.86 -3.32 22.71
N ARG A 253 3.44 -3.13 21.45
CA ARG A 253 2.62 -4.12 20.73
C ARG A 253 3.42 -5.37 20.38
N LEU A 254 4.72 -5.21 20.10
CA LEU A 254 5.58 -6.33 19.77
C LEU A 254 5.71 -7.32 20.94
N LYS A 255 5.82 -6.83 22.18
CA LYS A 255 5.90 -7.70 23.38
C LYS A 255 4.65 -8.56 23.55
N GLN A 256 3.46 -7.96 23.40
CA GLN A 256 2.20 -8.70 23.46
C GLN A 256 2.09 -9.71 22.32
N ALA A 257 2.41 -9.29 21.09
CA ALA A 257 2.39 -10.16 19.92
C ALA A 257 3.30 -11.40 20.09
N ILE A 258 4.50 -11.22 20.65
CA ILE A 258 5.42 -12.32 20.95
C ILE A 258 4.76 -13.33 21.91
N SER A 259 4.13 -12.85 22.99
CA SER A 259 3.43 -13.73 23.93
C SER A 259 2.27 -14.48 23.28
N ASP A 260 1.51 -13.81 22.40
CA ASP A 260 0.38 -14.43 21.70
C ASP A 260 0.85 -15.49 20.70
N ILE A 261 1.97 -15.25 20.01
CA ILE A 261 2.60 -16.21 19.09
C ILE A 261 3.10 -17.44 19.87
N GLU A 262 3.75 -17.25 21.03
CA GLU A 262 4.19 -18.34 21.91
C GLU A 262 3.02 -19.22 22.36
N ASN A 263 1.91 -18.60 22.77
CA ASN A 263 0.71 -19.32 23.19
C ASN A 263 0.07 -20.12 22.04
N GLU A 264 -0.01 -19.55 20.83
CA GLU A 264 -0.51 -20.26 19.65
C GLU A 264 0.42 -21.40 19.25
N LEU A 265 1.73 -21.19 19.34
CA LEU A 265 2.73 -22.21 19.07
C LEU A 265 2.54 -23.40 20.01
N ASP A 266 2.52 -23.19 21.32
CA ASP A 266 2.37 -24.28 22.30
C ASP A 266 1.06 -25.06 22.09
N THR A 267 -0.03 -24.35 21.80
CA THR A 267 -1.33 -24.97 21.47
C THR A 267 -1.24 -25.84 20.22
N GLN A 268 -0.61 -25.34 19.15
CA GLN A 268 -0.50 -26.05 17.89
C GLN A 268 0.46 -27.25 17.99
N LEU A 269 1.53 -27.14 18.77
CA LEU A 269 2.45 -28.24 19.03
C LEU A 269 1.78 -29.36 19.82
N ALA A 270 0.98 -29.03 20.84
CA ALA A 270 0.21 -30.02 21.60
C ALA A 270 -0.76 -30.78 20.69
N ARG A 271 -1.43 -30.07 19.77
CA ARG A 271 -2.32 -30.68 18.77
C ARG A 271 -1.57 -31.64 17.85
N PHE A 272 -0.47 -31.22 17.23
CA PHE A 272 0.30 -32.10 16.36
C PHE A 272 0.82 -33.36 17.08
N ARG A 273 1.28 -33.23 18.33
CA ARG A 273 1.72 -34.38 19.13
C ARG A 273 0.57 -35.34 19.45
N ALA A 274 -0.60 -34.81 19.79
CA ALA A 274 -1.80 -35.63 20.04
C ALA A 274 -2.26 -36.38 18.78
N ASP A 275 -2.11 -35.76 17.60
CA ASP A 275 -2.45 -36.36 16.30
C ASP A 275 -1.35 -37.32 15.77
N GLY A 276 -0.26 -37.55 16.52
CA GLY A 276 0.86 -38.39 16.10
C GLY A 276 1.78 -37.76 15.03
N ARG A 277 1.63 -36.46 14.77
CA ARG A 277 2.33 -35.68 13.74
C ARG A 277 3.63 -35.08 14.28
N ILE A 278 4.56 -35.96 14.64
CA ILE A 278 5.79 -35.58 15.36
C ILE A 278 6.72 -34.72 14.49
N LEU A 279 6.84 -35.04 13.20
CA LEU A 279 7.73 -34.31 12.28
C LEU A 279 7.26 -32.87 12.08
N GLU A 280 5.95 -32.66 11.87
CA GLU A 280 5.36 -31.34 11.72
C GLU A 280 5.44 -30.53 13.01
N SER A 281 5.26 -31.18 14.17
CA SER A 281 5.49 -30.54 15.46
C SER A 281 6.93 -30.04 15.60
N GLN A 282 7.93 -30.90 15.32
CA GLN A 282 9.34 -30.52 15.43
C GLN A 282 9.72 -29.41 14.45
N ARG A 283 9.24 -29.48 13.22
CA ARG A 283 9.45 -28.46 12.19
C ARG A 283 8.89 -27.09 12.59
N LEU A 284 7.65 -27.08 13.08
CA LEU A 284 7.00 -25.85 13.52
C LEU A 284 7.72 -25.23 14.72
N ASP A 285 8.07 -26.06 15.71
CA ASP A 285 8.77 -25.62 16.92
C ASP A 285 10.11 -24.95 16.59
N GLN A 286 10.94 -25.60 15.78
CA GLN A 286 12.26 -25.07 15.41
C GLN A 286 12.14 -23.72 14.70
N ARG A 287 11.25 -23.63 13.71
CA ARG A 287 11.08 -22.41 12.91
C ARG A 287 10.48 -21.27 13.71
N ALA A 288 9.38 -21.52 14.42
CA ALA A 288 8.68 -20.47 15.16
C ALA A 288 9.53 -19.94 16.32
N ARG A 289 10.30 -20.78 17.03
CA ARG A 289 11.21 -20.32 18.08
C ARG A 289 12.35 -19.47 17.55
N TYR A 290 12.94 -19.84 16.41
CA TYR A 290 13.94 -19.02 15.75
C TYR A 290 13.38 -17.65 15.35
N ASP A 291 12.20 -17.61 14.74
CA ASP A 291 11.53 -16.35 14.38
C ASP A 291 11.22 -15.50 15.64
N LEU A 292 10.78 -16.12 16.74
CA LEU A 292 10.52 -15.45 18.02
C LEU A 292 11.78 -14.87 18.66
N GLU A 293 12.91 -15.58 18.62
CA GLU A 293 14.20 -15.07 19.09
C GLU A 293 14.63 -13.85 18.26
N MET A 294 14.51 -13.93 16.94
CA MET A 294 14.81 -12.80 16.04
C MET A 294 13.91 -11.59 16.31
N LEU A 295 12.61 -11.81 16.58
CA LEU A 295 11.69 -10.74 16.95
C LEU A 295 12.06 -10.10 18.31
N LYS A 296 12.55 -10.87 19.28
CA LYS A 296 12.96 -10.36 20.61
C LYS A 296 14.24 -9.53 20.54
N GLU A 297 15.25 -10.00 19.80
CA GLU A 297 16.59 -9.39 19.78
C GLU A 297 16.69 -8.26 18.74
N VAL A 298 16.08 -8.44 17.57
CA VAL A 298 16.24 -7.53 16.41
C VAL A 298 14.97 -6.74 16.12
N GLY A 299 13.81 -7.17 16.61
CA GLY A 299 12.51 -6.59 16.27
C GLY A 299 12.00 -6.97 14.87
N TYR A 300 12.70 -7.88 14.18
CA TYR A 300 12.39 -8.30 12.82
C TYR A 300 12.83 -9.75 12.56
N CYS A 301 12.06 -10.49 11.77
CA CYS A 301 12.41 -11.82 11.28
C CYS A 301 12.06 -11.99 9.80
N SER A 302 12.66 -12.99 9.14
CA SER A 302 12.32 -13.29 7.75
C SER A 302 10.90 -13.87 7.65
N GLY A 303 10.07 -13.30 6.77
CA GLY A 303 8.68 -13.73 6.68
C GLY A 303 7.80 -13.21 7.83
N ILE A 304 8.18 -12.07 8.44
CA ILE A 304 7.44 -11.41 9.53
C ILE A 304 5.95 -11.22 9.21
N GLU A 305 5.59 -11.08 7.93
CA GLU A 305 4.20 -10.93 7.50
C GLU A 305 3.32 -12.14 7.88
N ASN A 306 3.88 -13.32 8.12
CA ASN A 306 3.13 -14.50 8.59
C ASN A 306 2.63 -14.35 10.04
N TYR A 307 3.15 -13.37 10.77
CA TYR A 307 2.71 -13.00 12.11
C TYR A 307 1.85 -11.73 12.12
N SER A 308 1.44 -11.21 10.95
CA SER A 308 0.80 -9.89 10.85
C SER A 308 -0.44 -9.72 11.72
N ARG A 309 -1.30 -10.74 11.84
CA ARG A 309 -2.47 -10.67 12.72
C ARG A 309 -2.08 -10.42 14.18
N HIS A 310 -1.07 -11.12 14.67
CA HIS A 310 -0.55 -10.94 16.04
C HIS A 310 0.10 -9.57 16.20
N LEU A 311 0.92 -9.15 15.24
CA LEU A 311 1.61 -7.86 15.29
C LEU A 311 0.63 -6.67 15.27
N ASP A 312 -0.46 -6.80 14.50
CA ASP A 312 -1.52 -5.79 14.43
C ASP A 312 -2.55 -5.93 15.57
N GLN A 313 -2.49 -7.00 16.37
CA GLN A 313 -3.45 -7.33 17.43
C GLN A 313 -4.90 -7.40 16.90
N ARG A 314 -5.07 -7.99 15.71
CA ARG A 314 -6.37 -8.11 15.05
C ARG A 314 -7.11 -9.39 15.48
N PRO A 315 -8.45 -9.40 15.44
CA PRO A 315 -9.24 -10.62 15.68
C PRO A 315 -8.86 -11.76 14.71
N VAL A 316 -8.95 -13.01 15.19
CA VAL A 316 -8.73 -14.21 14.36
C VAL A 316 -9.66 -14.22 13.15
N GLY A 317 -9.12 -14.58 11.98
CA GLY A 317 -9.87 -14.63 10.73
C GLY A 317 -10.03 -13.28 10.01
N SER A 318 -9.71 -12.15 10.65
CA SER A 318 -9.76 -10.83 9.99
C SER A 318 -8.66 -10.68 8.93
N PRO A 319 -8.91 -9.95 7.82
CA PRO A 319 -7.88 -9.61 6.87
C PRO A 319 -6.94 -8.52 7.44
N PRO A 320 -5.69 -8.43 6.95
CA PRO A 320 -4.86 -7.25 7.18
C PRO A 320 -5.53 -6.02 6.56
N TRP A 321 -5.09 -4.84 7.00
CA TRP A 321 -5.43 -3.59 6.34
C TRP A 321 -4.94 -3.61 4.89
N THR A 322 -5.56 -2.84 4.01
CA THR A 322 -5.27 -2.80 2.57
C THR A 322 -5.17 -1.36 2.09
N LEU A 323 -4.85 -1.14 0.81
CA LEU A 323 -4.93 0.21 0.24
C LEU A 323 -6.36 0.77 0.33
N MET A 324 -7.38 -0.09 0.25
CA MET A 324 -8.77 0.35 0.27
C MET A 324 -9.18 0.97 1.61
N ASP A 325 -8.49 0.62 2.71
CA ASP A 325 -8.69 1.22 4.03
C ASP A 325 -8.08 2.63 4.16
N TYR A 326 -7.21 3.03 3.21
CA TYR A 326 -6.68 4.40 3.12
C TYR A 326 -7.59 5.32 2.31
N LEU A 327 -8.54 4.77 1.56
CA LEU A 327 -9.47 5.56 0.76
C LEU A 327 -10.53 6.22 1.66
N PRO A 328 -10.98 7.43 1.33
CA PRO A 328 -12.05 8.07 2.08
C PRO A 328 -13.38 7.34 1.85
N SER A 329 -14.35 7.61 2.73
CA SER A 329 -15.69 7.00 2.69
C SER A 329 -16.45 7.15 1.37
N LYS A 330 -16.12 8.18 0.57
CA LYS A 330 -16.65 8.41 -0.77
C LYS A 330 -15.50 8.57 -1.75
N TYR A 331 -15.45 7.65 -2.71
CA TYR A 331 -14.47 7.64 -3.78
C TYR A 331 -15.05 6.92 -5.01
N LEU A 332 -14.44 7.13 -6.17
CA LEU A 332 -14.76 6.42 -7.41
C LEU A 332 -13.90 5.16 -7.54
N LEU A 333 -14.52 4.02 -7.87
CA LEU A 333 -13.82 2.79 -8.20
C LEU A 333 -14.04 2.46 -9.67
N PHE A 334 -12.97 2.46 -10.47
CA PHE A 334 -13.03 1.97 -11.84
C PHE A 334 -12.43 0.57 -11.89
N LEU A 335 -13.18 -0.40 -12.40
CA LEU A 335 -12.65 -1.75 -12.67
C LEU A 335 -12.46 -1.89 -14.18
N ASP A 336 -11.21 -1.67 -14.62
CA ASP A 336 -10.87 -1.73 -16.04
C ASP A 336 -10.72 -3.16 -16.54
N GLU A 337 -11.26 -3.39 -17.74
CA GLU A 337 -11.53 -4.72 -18.28
C GLU A 337 -12.17 -5.63 -17.21
N SER A 338 -13.32 -5.19 -16.70
CA SER A 338 -14.02 -5.79 -15.55
C SER A 338 -14.21 -7.30 -15.67
N HIS A 339 -14.50 -7.81 -16.87
CA HIS A 339 -14.65 -9.22 -17.17
C HIS A 339 -13.41 -10.07 -16.86
N MET A 340 -12.23 -9.45 -16.78
CA MET A 340 -10.96 -10.05 -16.34
C MET A 340 -10.61 -9.67 -14.89
N THR A 341 -10.76 -8.39 -14.54
CA THR A 341 -10.37 -7.86 -13.22
C THR A 341 -11.22 -8.48 -12.09
N VAL A 342 -12.53 -8.61 -12.27
CA VAL A 342 -13.43 -9.17 -11.25
C VAL A 342 -13.10 -10.64 -10.93
N PRO A 343 -12.99 -11.57 -11.92
CA PRO A 343 -12.55 -12.93 -11.63
C PRO A 343 -11.17 -13.01 -10.98
N GLN A 344 -10.23 -12.14 -11.37
CA GLN A 344 -8.90 -12.12 -10.79
C GLN A 344 -8.93 -11.74 -9.30
N VAL A 345 -9.64 -10.66 -8.94
CA VAL A 345 -9.87 -10.24 -7.54
C VAL A 345 -10.43 -11.41 -6.72
N ARG A 346 -11.44 -12.10 -7.25
CA ARG A 346 -12.05 -13.28 -6.60
C ARG A 346 -11.08 -14.45 -6.42
N GLY A 347 -10.16 -14.64 -7.37
CA GLY A 347 -9.19 -15.73 -7.36
C GLY A 347 -8.06 -15.57 -6.34
N MET A 348 -7.67 -14.34 -6.00
CA MET A 348 -6.47 -14.07 -5.18
C MET A 348 -6.52 -14.76 -3.81
N TYR A 349 -7.65 -14.66 -3.09
CA TYR A 349 -7.81 -15.28 -1.77
C TYR A 349 -7.73 -16.81 -1.84
N ASN A 350 -8.40 -17.45 -2.80
CA ASN A 350 -8.46 -18.91 -2.89
C ASN A 350 -7.09 -19.52 -3.18
N GLY A 351 -6.30 -18.87 -4.05
CA GLY A 351 -4.93 -19.28 -4.33
C GLY A 351 -4.03 -19.16 -3.10
N ASP A 352 -4.09 -18.03 -2.39
CA ASP A 352 -3.29 -17.82 -1.18
C ASP A 352 -3.68 -18.79 -0.05
N ARG A 353 -4.98 -18.98 0.18
CA ARG A 353 -5.51 -19.88 1.22
C ARG A 353 -5.10 -21.33 0.97
N SER A 354 -5.15 -21.80 -0.28
CA SER A 354 -4.74 -23.17 -0.63
C SER A 354 -3.23 -23.40 -0.34
N ARG A 355 -2.39 -22.47 -0.79
CA ARG A 355 -0.94 -22.51 -0.56
C ARG A 355 -0.60 -22.50 0.93
N LYS A 356 -1.17 -21.56 1.69
CA LYS A 356 -0.91 -21.44 3.13
C LYS A 356 -1.53 -22.55 3.95
N GLY A 357 -2.69 -23.06 3.54
CA GLY A 357 -3.30 -24.24 4.16
C GLY A 357 -2.35 -25.43 4.16
N THR A 358 -1.65 -25.65 3.05
CA THR A 358 -0.64 -26.72 2.94
C THR A 358 0.57 -26.47 3.85
N LEU A 359 1.08 -25.23 3.92
CA LEU A 359 2.18 -24.89 4.83
C LEU A 359 1.81 -25.11 6.31
N VAL A 360 0.60 -24.70 6.71
CA VAL A 360 0.09 -24.88 8.08
C VAL A 360 -0.15 -26.36 8.36
N GLU A 361 -0.77 -27.07 7.43
CA GLU A 361 -1.02 -28.49 7.56
C GLU A 361 0.28 -29.23 7.84
N TYR A 362 1.36 -28.97 7.09
CA TYR A 362 2.64 -29.65 7.24
C TYR A 362 3.61 -28.98 8.24
N GLY A 363 3.13 -28.11 9.12
CA GLY A 363 3.93 -27.55 10.22
C GLY A 363 5.06 -26.61 9.79
N PHE A 364 4.96 -25.97 8.62
CA PHE A 364 5.89 -24.90 8.20
C PHE A 364 5.50 -23.54 8.78
N ARG A 365 4.21 -23.31 9.06
CA ARG A 365 3.69 -22.05 9.60
C ARG A 365 2.59 -22.29 10.62
N LEU A 366 2.38 -21.32 11.51
CA LEU A 366 1.25 -21.31 12.45
C LEU A 366 -0.09 -21.08 11.72
N PRO A 367 -1.22 -21.53 12.27
CA PRO A 367 -2.55 -21.25 11.71
C PRO A 367 -2.80 -19.76 11.43
N SER A 368 -2.31 -18.87 12.28
CA SER A 368 -2.37 -17.40 12.10
C SER A 368 -1.79 -16.91 10.77
N ALA A 369 -0.88 -17.65 10.14
CA ALA A 369 -0.30 -17.23 8.87
C ALA A 369 -1.35 -17.13 7.75
N MET A 370 -2.47 -17.86 7.89
CA MET A 370 -3.61 -17.78 6.96
C MET A 370 -4.44 -16.49 7.12
N ASP A 371 -4.28 -15.76 8.23
CA ASP A 371 -4.92 -14.46 8.48
C ASP A 371 -4.10 -13.30 7.87
N ASN A 372 -2.89 -13.57 7.37
CA ASN A 372 -2.17 -12.69 6.46
C ASN A 372 -2.59 -13.02 5.02
N ARG A 373 -3.60 -12.36 4.47
CA ARG A 373 -4.21 -12.77 3.21
C ARG A 373 -4.74 -11.56 2.44
N PRO A 374 -4.96 -11.65 1.13
CA PRO A 374 -5.77 -10.65 0.46
C PRO A 374 -7.23 -10.72 0.94
N LEU A 375 -8.01 -9.68 0.62
CA LEU A 375 -9.45 -9.68 0.83
C LEU A 375 -10.11 -10.85 0.09
N THR A 376 -11.09 -11.46 0.73
CA THR A 376 -12.10 -12.24 0.02
C THR A 376 -12.93 -11.33 -0.88
N PHE A 377 -13.62 -11.92 -1.86
CA PHE A 377 -14.48 -11.12 -2.73
C PHE A 377 -15.60 -10.41 -1.96
N ALA A 378 -16.19 -11.07 -0.96
CA ALA A 378 -17.24 -10.50 -0.13
C ALA A 378 -16.72 -9.34 0.75
N GLU A 379 -15.49 -9.42 1.26
CA GLU A 379 -14.86 -8.29 1.95
C GLU A 379 -14.57 -7.16 0.96
N PHE A 380 -14.04 -7.45 -0.23
CA PHE A 380 -13.82 -6.45 -1.27
C PHE A 380 -15.11 -5.68 -1.60
N GLU A 381 -16.24 -6.37 -1.79
CA GLU A 381 -17.57 -5.76 -2.03
C GLU A 381 -17.97 -4.76 -0.94
N GLN A 382 -17.58 -4.98 0.32
CA GLN A 382 -17.86 -4.05 1.42
C GLN A 382 -17.02 -2.77 1.33
N HIS A 383 -15.85 -2.83 0.71
CA HIS A 383 -14.98 -1.67 0.51
C HIS A 383 -15.32 -0.90 -0.78
N MET A 384 -16.13 -1.45 -1.69
CA MET A 384 -16.41 -0.82 -2.99
C MET A 384 -17.08 0.55 -2.83
N GLY A 385 -16.43 1.57 -3.39
CA GLY A 385 -16.98 2.91 -3.55
C GLY A 385 -18.06 2.99 -4.64
N TYR A 386 -18.22 4.17 -5.25
CA TYR A 386 -19.05 4.29 -6.45
C TYR A 386 -18.33 3.62 -7.62
N THR A 387 -18.81 2.44 -8.00
CA THR A 387 -18.11 1.55 -8.91
C THR A 387 -18.62 1.69 -10.33
N ILE A 388 -17.69 1.90 -11.25
CA ILE A 388 -17.92 1.91 -12.69
C ILE A 388 -17.09 0.77 -13.29
N TYR A 389 -17.77 -0.25 -13.81
CA TYR A 389 -17.16 -1.36 -14.54
C TYR A 389 -16.94 -0.92 -15.98
N THR A 390 -15.72 -1.06 -16.51
CA THR A 390 -15.41 -0.63 -17.88
C THR A 390 -14.99 -1.85 -18.69
N SER A 391 -15.79 -2.20 -19.69
CA SER A 391 -15.49 -3.33 -20.57
C SER A 391 -16.24 -3.26 -21.90
N ALA A 392 -15.66 -3.88 -22.93
CA ALA A 392 -16.36 -4.14 -24.20
C ALA A 392 -17.30 -5.35 -24.10
N THR A 393 -17.07 -6.24 -23.13
CA THR A 393 -17.78 -7.52 -22.96
C THR A 393 -18.02 -7.78 -21.48
N PRO A 394 -18.86 -6.98 -20.80
CA PRO A 394 -19.18 -7.19 -19.38
C PRO A 394 -19.76 -8.59 -19.19
N ALA A 395 -19.39 -9.25 -18.08
CA ALA A 395 -19.95 -10.54 -17.71
C ALA A 395 -21.23 -10.37 -16.86
N GLN A 396 -21.75 -11.47 -16.33
CA GLN A 396 -23.02 -11.49 -15.59
C GLN A 396 -22.96 -10.75 -14.23
N TYR A 397 -21.76 -10.57 -13.67
CA TYR A 397 -21.61 -9.96 -12.35
C TYR A 397 -21.73 -8.43 -12.42
N GLU A 398 -21.17 -7.83 -13.47
CA GLU A 398 -21.29 -6.41 -13.79
C GLU A 398 -22.72 -6.02 -14.18
#